data_AF-A0A1V6NHP8-F1
#
_entry.id   AF-A0A1V6NHP8-F1
#
_cell.length_a   1.000
_cell.length_b   1.000
_cell.length_c   1.000
_cell.angle_alpha   90.00
_cell.angle_beta   90.00
_cell.angle_gamma   90.00
#
_symmetry.space_group_name_H-M   'P 1'
#
loop_
_entity.id
_entity.type
_entity.pdbx_description
1 polymer ?
#
loop_
_entity_poly.entity_id
_entity_poly.type
_entity_poly.pdbx_seq_one_letter_code
_entity_poly.pdbx_strand_id
1 'polypeptide(L)'
;MSLADLKVGGLYVILQARQEPPEPNEFYWGLYLHSDSVGGMAYHVVDTGSGLRPEHEYTGGIFNTPLLTGLFRIADITRPLHPFVDRIIRSYDSSLNCPGRSSNSKFWVLNVLALLIQPTATGWLPVNCHNLPILEQEIRDWGNRMSQGRCIHQSPKPIGSSTICGLPEWKTQQGTWPEHAVRNNGPDNLVLERAKLRELAEGWPCYRDACEWENFESIFHPGAYVYTTWSGRVPYLDFMAASKAGMDKGAFIMHRCHGITTDITPDASRAVTKMKATITQRFTIDGIEVDAEADCRFCFFFEKVDGRWGARFVRHWYEKDKLLPVIPNQFPNIDVQTLNSYPEGYKCLAYCQELTMGVSVLRDMPGHRRHAGTICGEKHDLLYRLAKEWLDGK
;
A
#
# COMPACT_ATOMS: atom_id res chain seq x y z
N MET A 1 -7.61 18.50 13.17
CA MET A 1 -7.30 17.06 12.98
C MET A 1 -7.62 16.33 14.24
N SER A 2 -7.89 15.04 14.10
CA SER A 2 -8.01 14.15 15.24
C SER A 2 -6.71 13.39 15.45
N LEU A 3 -6.36 13.09 16.69
CA LEU A 3 -5.33 12.10 17.00
C LEU A 3 -5.61 10.74 16.34
N ALA A 4 -6.86 10.48 15.93
CA ALA A 4 -7.23 9.31 15.14
C ALA A 4 -6.49 9.18 13.79
N ASP A 5 -5.91 10.27 13.28
CA ASP A 5 -5.08 10.24 12.05
C ASP A 5 -3.67 9.67 12.32
N LEU A 6 -3.25 9.60 13.59
CA LEU A 6 -2.00 8.99 14.01
C LEU A 6 -2.21 7.50 14.31
N LYS A 7 -1.27 6.67 13.86
CA LYS A 7 -1.21 5.27 14.26
C LYS A 7 -0.81 5.15 15.73
N VAL A 8 -1.66 4.50 16.53
CA VAL A 8 -1.34 4.09 17.90
C VAL A 8 -0.11 3.18 17.91
N GLY A 9 0.86 3.49 18.76
CA GLY A 9 2.19 2.90 18.80
C GLY A 9 3.18 3.51 17.81
N GLY A 10 2.78 4.46 16.97
CA GLY A 10 3.68 5.11 16.04
C GLY A 10 4.70 6.01 16.75
N LEU A 11 5.97 5.88 16.36
CA LEU A 11 7.04 6.82 16.72
C LEU A 11 7.22 7.81 15.56
N TYR A 12 7.12 9.10 15.86
CA TYR A 12 7.17 10.19 14.88
C TYR A 12 8.32 11.15 15.22
N VAL A 13 8.93 11.71 14.18
CA VAL A 13 9.76 12.91 14.28
C VAL A 13 8.85 14.13 14.17
N ILE A 14 8.94 15.01 15.15
CA ILE A 14 8.25 16.31 15.16
C ILE A 14 9.14 17.28 14.39
N LEU A 15 8.60 17.95 13.37
CA LEU A 15 9.29 19.05 12.71
C LEU A 15 8.53 20.35 12.94
N GLN A 16 9.21 21.34 13.50
CA GLN A 16 8.72 22.71 13.66
C GLN A 16 9.62 23.67 12.89
N ALA A 17 9.03 24.63 12.17
CA ALA A 17 9.82 25.71 11.58
C ALA A 17 10.42 26.58 12.70
N ARG A 18 11.67 27.02 12.54
CA ARG A 18 12.34 27.89 13.52
C ARG A 18 11.88 29.35 13.47
N GLN A 19 11.35 29.77 12.33
CA GLN A 19 10.94 31.15 12.08
C GLN A 19 9.84 31.19 11.01
N GLU A 20 9.27 32.39 10.83
CA GLU A 20 8.33 32.69 9.77
C GLU A 20 8.86 33.85 8.90
N PRO A 21 9.02 33.67 7.58
CA PRO A 21 8.75 32.46 6.80
C PRO A 21 9.75 31.32 7.09
N PRO A 22 9.38 30.04 6.91
CA PRO A 22 10.28 28.91 7.13
C PRO A 22 11.48 28.94 6.18
N GLU A 23 12.69 28.74 6.73
CA GLU A 23 13.90 28.56 5.95
C GLU A 23 14.14 27.07 5.62
N PRO A 24 14.61 26.74 4.41
CA PRO A 24 14.93 25.36 4.04
C PRO A 24 15.93 24.73 5.02
N ASN A 25 15.61 23.51 5.48
CA ASN A 25 16.41 22.71 6.42
C ASN A 25 16.50 23.23 7.86
N GLU A 26 15.94 24.39 8.15
CA GLU A 26 15.96 25.01 9.47
C GLU A 26 14.72 24.60 10.29
N PHE A 27 14.77 23.36 10.76
CA PHE A 27 13.73 22.80 11.63
C PHE A 27 14.23 22.63 13.07
N TYR A 28 13.32 22.82 14.01
CA TYR A 28 13.43 22.20 15.32
C TYR A 28 12.91 20.77 15.23
N TRP A 29 13.64 19.82 15.82
CA TRP A 29 13.35 18.39 15.80
C TRP A 29 12.95 17.90 17.19
N GLY A 30 11.88 17.11 17.27
CA GLY A 30 11.49 16.38 18.47
C GLY A 30 11.08 14.95 18.13
N LEU A 31 10.74 14.15 19.14
CA LEU A 31 10.13 12.84 18.95
C LEU A 31 8.75 12.79 19.60
N TYR A 32 7.83 12.06 19.00
CA TYR A 32 6.50 11.81 19.56
C TYR A 32 6.17 10.32 19.48
N LEU A 33 5.98 9.67 20.62
CA LEU A 33 5.48 8.31 20.71
C LEU A 33 3.98 8.35 21.00
N HIS A 34 3.16 8.09 19.99
CA HIS A 34 1.71 8.12 20.12
C HIS A 34 1.20 6.86 20.83
N SER A 35 0.97 6.95 22.14
CA SER A 35 0.80 5.79 23.01
C SER A 35 -0.60 5.15 22.92
N ASP A 36 -1.64 5.96 22.71
CA ASP A 36 -3.05 5.57 22.73
C ASP A 36 -3.91 6.55 21.92
N SER A 37 -5.23 6.33 21.86
CA SER A 37 -6.15 7.15 21.05
C SER A 37 -6.33 8.60 21.54
N VAL A 38 -5.89 8.92 22.76
CA VAL A 38 -6.08 10.25 23.39
C VAL A 38 -4.78 11.04 23.53
N GLY A 39 -3.62 10.41 23.32
CA GLY A 39 -2.34 11.12 23.34
C GLY A 39 -1.11 10.23 23.28
N GLY A 40 0.02 10.83 23.62
CA GLY A 40 1.34 10.21 23.55
C GLY A 40 2.41 11.04 24.24
N MET A 41 3.60 10.47 24.38
CA MET A 41 4.75 11.14 24.96
C MET A 41 5.48 11.96 23.88
N ALA A 42 5.56 13.26 24.09
CA ALA A 42 6.38 14.18 23.30
C ALA A 42 7.73 14.39 24.00
N TYR A 43 8.81 14.25 23.24
CA TYR A 43 10.17 14.35 23.70
C TYR A 43 10.88 15.51 23.00
N HIS A 44 11.25 16.52 23.78
CA HIS A 44 11.90 17.74 23.32
C HIS A 44 13.18 18.02 24.11
N VAL A 45 14.08 18.78 23.49
CA VAL A 45 15.18 19.48 24.17
C VAL A 45 15.08 20.97 23.88
N VAL A 46 15.11 21.80 24.90
CA VAL A 46 14.96 23.26 24.78
C VAL A 46 16.31 23.92 25.02
N ASP A 47 16.66 24.88 24.16
CA ASP A 47 17.84 25.72 24.34
C ASP A 47 17.53 26.85 25.33
N THR A 48 18.28 26.91 26.43
CA THR A 48 18.14 27.92 27.48
C THR A 48 19.14 29.06 27.34
N GLY A 49 19.93 29.11 26.26
CA GLY A 49 21.04 30.04 26.06
C GLY A 49 22.32 29.69 26.83
N SER A 50 22.20 28.87 27.89
CA SER A 50 23.32 28.28 28.65
C SER A 50 23.55 26.79 28.34
N GLY A 51 22.71 26.19 27.49
CA GLY A 51 22.74 24.79 27.12
C GLY A 51 21.36 24.23 26.75
N LEU A 52 21.30 22.94 26.47
CA LEU A 52 20.06 22.21 26.24
C LEU A 52 19.52 21.61 27.55
N ARG A 53 18.19 21.63 27.70
CA ARG A 53 17.45 20.99 28.78
C ARG A 53 16.40 20.04 28.22
N PRO A 54 16.25 18.80 28.73
CA PRO A 54 15.18 17.92 28.30
C PRO A 54 13.83 18.44 28.83
N GLU A 55 12.81 18.40 27.96
CA GLU A 55 11.44 18.76 28.30
C GLU A 55 10.53 17.70 27.66
N HIS A 56 10.02 16.79 28.46
CA HIS A 56 9.27 15.62 27.98
C HIS A 56 7.91 15.61 28.65
N GLU A 57 6.84 15.54 27.87
CA GLU A 57 5.47 15.62 28.37
C GLU A 57 4.54 14.66 27.65
N TYR A 58 3.56 14.14 28.39
CA TYR A 58 2.44 13.45 27.76
C TYR A 58 1.45 14.50 27.28
N THR A 59 1.07 14.44 26.00
CA THR A 59 0.18 15.42 25.38
C THR A 59 -0.77 14.77 24.37
N GLY A 60 -2.05 15.14 24.47
CA GLY A 60 -3.06 14.94 23.42
C GLY A 60 -3.14 16.12 22.44
N GLY A 61 -2.40 17.20 22.71
CA GLY A 61 -2.43 18.45 21.97
C GLY A 61 -1.30 18.62 20.95
N ILE A 62 -0.69 17.54 20.46
CA ILE A 62 0.52 17.61 19.62
C ILE A 62 0.34 18.48 18.36
N PHE A 63 -0.88 18.59 17.82
CA PHE A 63 -1.17 19.46 16.67
C PHE A 63 -1.32 20.94 16.99
N ASN A 64 -1.39 21.30 18.28
CA ASN A 64 -1.43 22.68 18.77
C ASN A 64 -0.01 23.25 18.97
N THR A 65 1.03 22.46 18.71
CA THR A 65 2.42 22.89 18.83
C THR A 65 2.71 24.08 17.90
N PRO A 66 3.27 25.20 18.41
CA PRO A 66 3.58 26.37 17.60
C PRO A 66 4.55 26.06 16.45
N LEU A 67 4.30 26.68 15.30
CA LEU A 67 5.07 26.50 14.06
C LEU A 67 5.28 25.03 13.65
N LEU A 68 4.38 24.13 14.07
CA LEU A 68 4.42 22.72 13.64
C LEU A 68 4.33 22.63 12.12
N THR A 69 5.40 22.14 11.49
CA THR A 69 5.43 21.81 10.07
C THR A 69 4.67 20.51 9.85
N GLY A 70 4.90 19.49 10.69
CA GLY A 70 4.18 18.23 10.66
C GLY A 70 4.83 17.12 11.48
N LEU A 71 4.25 15.92 11.41
CA LEU A 71 4.75 14.73 12.10
C LEU A 71 5.18 13.66 11.08
N PHE A 72 6.40 13.13 11.21
CA PHE A 72 6.94 12.15 10.26
C PHE A 72 7.18 10.79 10.94
N ARG A 73 6.37 9.78 10.61
CA ARG A 73 6.45 8.46 11.25
C ARG A 73 7.69 7.69 10.82
N ILE A 74 8.41 7.11 11.77
CA ILE A 74 9.66 6.37 11.54
C ILE A 74 9.67 4.95 12.11
N ALA A 75 8.77 4.61 13.04
CA ALA A 75 8.58 3.23 13.50
C ALA A 75 7.17 2.96 14.04
N ASP A 76 6.86 1.66 14.22
CA ASP A 76 5.69 1.16 14.95
C ASP A 76 6.15 0.35 16.15
N ILE A 77 5.93 0.90 17.33
CA ILE A 77 6.32 0.29 18.60
C ILE A 77 5.09 -0.27 19.28
N THR A 78 5.08 -1.59 19.48
CA THR A 78 4.03 -2.25 20.26
C THR A 78 4.08 -1.78 21.72
N ARG A 79 2.92 -1.61 22.34
CA ARG A 79 2.77 -1.06 23.70
C ARG A 79 3.71 -1.65 24.78
N PRO A 80 3.95 -2.98 24.83
CA PRO A 80 4.88 -3.56 25.80
C PRO A 80 6.33 -3.05 25.70
N LEU A 81 6.72 -2.51 24.53
CA LEU A 81 8.05 -2.00 24.25
C LEU A 81 8.16 -0.48 24.46
N HIS A 82 7.07 0.22 24.81
CA HIS A 82 7.10 1.67 25.07
C HIS A 82 8.07 2.05 26.20
N PRO A 83 8.11 1.35 27.36
CA PRO A 83 9.07 1.68 28.42
C PRO A 83 10.53 1.49 27.98
N PHE A 84 10.79 0.53 27.08
CA PHE A 84 12.12 0.34 26.51
C PHE A 84 12.53 1.54 25.64
N VAL A 85 11.65 1.96 24.72
CA VAL A 85 11.92 3.10 23.84
C VAL A 85 12.04 4.40 24.64
N ASP A 86 11.18 4.64 25.62
CA ASP A 86 11.26 5.80 26.51
C ASP A 86 12.62 5.91 27.21
N ARG A 87 13.12 4.80 27.76
CA ARG A 87 14.44 4.74 28.40
C ARG A 87 15.58 5.04 27.42
N ILE A 88 15.50 4.57 26.17
CA ILE A 88 16.50 4.86 25.15
C ILE A 88 16.46 6.34 24.74
N ILE A 89 15.28 6.93 24.57
CA ILE A 89 15.17 8.36 24.21
C ILE A 89 15.78 9.24 25.32
N ARG A 90 15.51 8.91 26.58
CA ARG A 90 16.01 9.63 27.76
C ARG A 90 17.49 9.36 28.09
N SER A 91 18.16 8.47 27.35
CA SER A 91 19.54 8.06 27.70
C SER A 91 20.55 9.20 27.58
N TYR A 92 20.23 10.23 26.79
CA TYR A 92 21.10 11.38 26.56
C TYR A 92 20.80 12.59 27.45
N ASP A 93 19.72 12.57 28.24
CA ASP A 93 19.23 13.71 29.04
C ASP A 93 20.31 14.29 29.97
N SER A 94 21.10 13.43 30.60
CA SER A 94 22.18 13.83 31.52
C SER A 94 23.48 14.26 30.82
N SER A 95 23.56 14.11 29.49
CA SER A 95 24.77 14.33 28.69
C SER A 95 24.60 15.36 27.56
N LEU A 96 23.49 16.10 27.57
CA LEU A 96 23.16 17.06 26.50
C LEU A 96 24.19 18.18 26.34
N ASN A 97 24.90 18.56 27.42
CA ASN A 97 25.81 19.69 27.47
C ASN A 97 27.30 19.27 27.57
N CYS A 98 27.64 18.03 27.21
CA CYS A 98 29.04 17.58 27.22
C CYS A 98 29.91 18.36 26.23
N PRO A 99 31.10 18.86 26.63
CA PRO A 99 31.99 19.60 25.74
C PRO A 99 32.36 18.81 24.47
N GLY A 100 32.36 19.47 23.31
CA GLY A 100 32.76 18.87 22.03
C GLY A 100 31.64 18.18 21.24
N ARG A 101 30.38 18.21 21.70
CA ARG A 101 29.21 17.75 20.94
C ARG A 101 28.40 18.93 20.39
N SER A 102 27.74 18.72 19.25
CA SER A 102 26.83 19.72 18.69
C SER A 102 25.57 19.82 19.56
N SER A 103 25.27 21.01 20.06
CA SER A 103 24.14 21.24 20.98
C SER A 103 22.93 21.77 20.24
N ASN A 104 22.29 20.94 19.41
CA ASN A 104 21.00 21.29 18.81
C ASN A 104 20.02 20.10 18.80
N SER A 105 18.72 20.42 18.69
CA SER A 105 17.66 19.42 18.78
C SER A 105 17.71 18.35 17.69
N LYS A 106 18.13 18.70 16.47
CA LYS A 106 18.36 17.72 15.39
C LYS A 106 19.44 16.71 15.76
N PHE A 107 20.59 17.19 16.24
CA PHE A 107 21.69 16.32 16.66
C PHE A 107 21.29 15.41 17.82
N TRP A 108 20.51 15.91 18.78
CA TRP A 108 19.95 15.09 19.84
C TRP A 108 19.04 13.97 19.28
N VAL A 109 18.08 14.29 18.40
CA VAL A 109 17.23 13.27 17.77
C VAL A 109 18.07 12.24 17.02
N LEU A 110 19.06 12.65 16.23
CA LEU A 110 19.90 11.73 15.47
C LEU A 110 20.72 10.79 16.37
N ASN A 111 21.22 11.24 17.52
CA ASN A 111 21.90 10.35 18.47
C ASN A 111 20.94 9.34 19.10
N VAL A 112 19.73 9.75 19.45
CA VAL A 112 18.69 8.84 19.93
C VAL A 112 18.34 7.80 18.85
N LEU A 113 18.16 8.23 17.60
CA LEU A 113 17.90 7.34 16.48
C LEU A 113 19.05 6.36 16.24
N ALA A 114 20.30 6.79 16.39
CA ALA A 114 21.46 5.93 16.26
C ALA A 114 21.46 4.76 17.25
N LEU A 115 20.83 4.91 18.42
CA LEU A 115 20.58 3.83 19.37
C LEU A 115 19.38 2.97 18.98
N LEU A 116 18.29 3.59 18.50
CA LEU A 116 17.06 2.90 18.13
C LEU A 116 17.16 2.07 16.83
N ILE A 117 18.18 2.32 16.00
CA ILE A 117 18.50 1.48 14.83
C ILE A 117 19.43 0.32 15.16
N GLN A 118 19.93 0.20 16.39
CA GLN A 118 20.74 -0.95 16.77
C GLN A 118 19.85 -2.17 17.05
N PRO A 119 20.27 -3.38 16.63
CA PRO A 119 19.54 -4.59 16.97
C PRO A 119 19.56 -4.81 18.49
N THR A 120 18.40 -5.10 19.05
CA THR A 120 18.29 -5.55 20.45
C THR A 120 18.86 -6.97 20.61
N ALA A 121 18.98 -7.45 21.85
CA ALA A 121 19.46 -8.80 22.14
C ALA A 121 18.64 -9.92 21.45
N THR A 122 17.39 -9.64 21.07
CA THR A 122 16.52 -10.57 20.34
C THR A 122 16.59 -10.41 18.82
N GLY A 123 17.46 -9.53 18.30
CA GLY A 123 17.57 -9.19 16.89
C GLY A 123 16.49 -8.23 16.38
N TRP A 124 15.55 -7.81 17.24
CA TRP A 124 14.53 -6.82 16.86
C TRP A 124 15.14 -5.42 16.74
N LEU A 125 14.77 -4.71 15.67
CA LEU A 125 15.16 -3.33 15.39
C LEU A 125 13.99 -2.38 15.73
N PRO A 126 14.13 -1.52 16.75
CA PRO A 126 13.09 -0.54 17.09
C PRO A 126 12.74 0.41 15.94
N VAL A 127 13.74 0.88 15.21
CA VAL A 127 13.60 1.63 13.95
C VAL A 127 14.28 0.82 12.86
N ASN A 128 13.50 0.34 11.89
CA ASN A 128 13.98 -0.51 10.81
C ASN A 128 14.74 0.28 9.73
N CYS A 129 15.86 0.91 10.09
CA CYS A 129 16.69 1.71 9.19
C CYS A 129 18.16 1.29 9.33
N HIS A 130 18.84 1.08 8.20
CA HIS A 130 20.25 0.67 8.18
C HIS A 130 21.21 1.81 7.80
N ASN A 131 20.68 3.01 7.51
CA ASN A 131 21.46 4.16 7.09
C ASN A 131 20.83 5.46 7.58
N LEU A 132 21.25 5.92 8.77
CA LEU A 132 20.71 7.11 9.44
C LEU A 132 20.86 8.40 8.61
N PRO A 133 22.00 8.66 7.92
CA PRO A 133 22.10 9.81 7.01
C PRO A 133 21.03 9.87 5.92
N ILE A 134 20.64 8.72 5.33
CA ILE A 134 19.56 8.70 4.32
C ILE A 134 18.21 8.99 4.98
N LEU A 135 17.97 8.47 6.19
CA LEU A 135 16.75 8.77 6.94
C LEU A 135 16.67 10.26 7.33
N GLU A 136 17.78 10.88 7.76
CA GLU A 136 17.85 12.33 8.00
C GLU A 136 17.46 13.10 6.74
N GLN A 137 18.03 12.72 5.59
CA GLN A 137 17.75 13.37 4.31
C GLN A 137 16.28 13.25 3.91
N GLU A 138 15.67 12.07 4.06
CA GLU A 138 14.23 11.85 3.79
C GLU A 138 13.35 12.75 4.66
N ILE A 139 13.63 12.82 5.97
CA ILE A 139 12.88 13.66 6.91
C ILE A 139 13.02 15.14 6.53
N ARG A 140 14.24 15.60 6.19
CA ARG A 140 14.50 16.98 5.78
C ARG A 140 13.79 17.35 4.48
N ASP A 141 13.89 16.49 3.46
CA ASP A 141 13.26 16.73 2.17
C ASP A 141 11.73 16.76 2.31
N TRP A 142 11.18 15.86 3.12
CA TRP A 142 9.76 15.90 3.46
C TRP A 142 9.40 17.20 4.18
N GLY A 143 10.16 17.59 5.21
CA GLY A 143 9.95 18.84 5.95
C GLY A 143 9.96 20.07 5.07
N ASN A 144 10.95 20.17 4.15
CA ASN A 144 11.08 21.28 3.20
C ASN A 144 9.88 21.36 2.25
N ARG A 145 9.41 20.22 1.72
CA ARG A 145 8.20 20.20 0.89
C ARG A 145 6.98 20.68 1.66
N MET A 146 6.86 20.29 2.93
CA MET A 146 5.73 20.65 3.79
C MET A 146 5.84 22.06 4.40
N SER A 147 6.97 22.75 4.26
CA SER A 147 7.14 24.12 4.76
C SER A 147 6.97 25.20 3.69
N GLN A 148 6.96 24.83 2.40
CA GLN A 148 6.72 25.75 1.29
C GLN A 148 5.27 26.30 1.28
N GLY A 149 5.06 27.51 0.75
CA GLY A 149 3.74 27.95 0.25
C GLY A 149 2.59 28.09 1.26
N ARG A 150 2.84 28.58 2.48
CA ARG A 150 1.85 28.66 3.60
C ARG A 150 1.41 27.30 4.17
N CYS A 151 2.10 26.20 3.84
CA CYS A 151 1.80 24.88 4.40
C CYS A 151 1.92 24.82 5.95
N ILE A 152 2.77 25.65 6.56
CA ILE A 152 2.82 25.79 8.03
C ILE A 152 1.50 26.30 8.64
N HIS A 153 0.65 26.97 7.87
CA HIS A 153 -0.68 27.43 8.30
C HIS A 153 -1.81 26.49 7.88
N GLN A 154 -1.49 25.38 7.20
CA GLN A 154 -2.50 24.42 6.77
C GLN A 154 -3.12 23.71 7.97
N SER A 155 -4.45 23.60 7.90
CA SER A 155 -5.23 22.68 8.70
C SER A 155 -5.96 21.77 7.70
N PRO A 156 -5.67 20.46 7.67
CA PRO A 156 -4.84 19.69 8.61
C PRO A 156 -3.31 19.74 8.34
N LYS A 157 -2.49 19.92 9.41
CA LYS A 157 -1.30 19.09 9.73
C LYS A 157 -0.84 18.01 8.74
N PRO A 158 0.24 18.17 7.97
CA PRO A 158 0.77 17.03 7.24
C PRO A 158 1.35 15.97 8.20
N ILE A 159 1.08 14.71 7.87
CA ILE A 159 1.63 13.52 8.54
C ILE A 159 2.29 12.67 7.47
N GLY A 160 3.60 12.42 7.60
CA GLY A 160 4.38 11.60 6.69
C GLY A 160 4.73 10.24 7.30
N SER A 161 5.31 9.35 6.51
CA SER A 161 5.87 8.07 6.98
C SER A 161 7.12 7.73 6.18
N SER A 162 8.14 7.23 6.86
CA SER A 162 9.42 6.87 6.26
C SER A 162 9.29 5.65 5.35
N THR A 163 9.62 5.84 4.08
CA THR A 163 9.76 4.74 3.13
C THR A 163 11.02 3.93 3.42
N ILE A 164 12.07 4.60 3.90
CA ILE A 164 13.36 3.98 4.29
C ILE A 164 13.15 2.99 5.44
N CYS A 165 12.29 3.34 6.40
CA CYS A 165 11.96 2.45 7.51
C CYS A 165 10.98 1.31 7.13
N GLY A 166 10.59 1.20 5.86
CA GLY A 166 9.61 0.22 5.39
C GLY A 166 8.20 0.45 5.94
N LEU A 167 7.89 1.68 6.37
CA LEU A 167 6.56 1.99 6.86
C LEU A 167 5.63 2.28 5.68
N PRO A 168 4.45 1.63 5.62
CA PRO A 168 3.46 2.01 4.63
C PRO A 168 2.97 3.43 4.96
N GLU A 169 3.03 4.35 3.99
CA GLU A 169 2.29 5.61 4.08
C GLU A 169 0.86 5.27 4.50
N TRP A 170 0.33 5.87 5.57
CA TRP A 170 -1.00 5.52 6.09
C TRP A 170 -2.15 6.06 5.23
N LYS A 171 -1.89 6.93 4.25
CA LYS A 171 -2.89 7.40 3.29
C LYS A 171 -2.69 6.74 1.93
N THR A 172 -3.76 6.23 1.31
CA THR A 172 -3.84 6.17 -0.16
C THR A 172 -3.47 7.55 -0.66
N GLN A 173 -2.46 7.65 -1.53
CA GLN A 173 -1.93 8.92 -2.03
C GLN A 173 -3.06 9.90 -2.34
N GLN A 174 -2.96 11.11 -1.79
CA GLN A 174 -3.94 12.18 -2.02
C GLN A 174 -4.14 12.36 -3.54
N GLY A 175 -5.39 12.40 -4.00
CA GLY A 175 -5.71 12.51 -5.44
C GLY A 175 -5.80 11.19 -6.22
N THR A 176 -5.72 10.02 -5.58
CA THR A 176 -5.95 8.71 -6.24
C THR A 176 -7.41 8.22 -6.19
N TRP A 177 -8.29 8.94 -5.49
CA TRP A 177 -9.70 8.63 -5.40
C TRP A 177 -10.52 9.49 -6.36
N PRO A 178 -11.48 8.92 -7.10
CA PRO A 178 -12.43 9.70 -7.91
C PRO A 178 -13.41 10.41 -6.98
N GLU A 179 -13.41 11.74 -7.08
CA GLU A 179 -14.13 12.65 -6.18
C GLU A 179 -15.63 12.71 -6.49
N HIS A 180 -16.00 12.55 -7.76
CA HIS A 180 -17.39 12.66 -8.23
C HIS A 180 -18.11 11.31 -8.35
N ALA A 181 -17.39 10.19 -8.20
CA ALA A 181 -17.98 8.88 -8.30
C ALA A 181 -18.85 8.57 -7.08
N VAL A 182 -20.07 8.10 -7.35
CA VAL A 182 -21.02 7.66 -6.33
C VAL A 182 -20.66 6.26 -5.84
N ARG A 183 -20.79 6.07 -4.53
CA ARG A 183 -20.45 4.84 -3.80
C ARG A 183 -21.61 4.42 -2.90
N ASN A 184 -21.33 3.55 -1.93
CA ASN A 184 -22.20 3.12 -0.81
C ASN A 184 -23.40 4.06 -0.56
N ASN A 185 -24.61 3.52 -0.53
CA ASN A 185 -25.86 4.28 -0.29
C ASN A 185 -26.12 5.45 -1.28
N GLY A 186 -25.56 5.37 -2.50
CA GLY A 186 -25.94 6.26 -3.60
C GLY A 186 -27.43 6.17 -3.97
N PRO A 187 -27.95 7.13 -4.75
CA PRO A 187 -29.37 7.28 -5.04
C PRO A 187 -29.97 6.05 -5.75
N ASP A 188 -31.27 5.85 -5.57
CA ASP A 188 -32.00 4.66 -6.02
C ASP A 188 -31.87 4.40 -7.53
N ASN A 189 -31.79 5.46 -8.35
CA ASN A 189 -31.61 5.35 -9.80
C ASN A 189 -30.29 4.66 -10.19
N LEU A 190 -29.28 4.64 -9.32
CA LEU A 190 -27.99 3.96 -9.56
C LEU A 190 -27.93 2.56 -8.95
N VAL A 191 -28.94 2.13 -8.17
CA VAL A 191 -28.94 0.81 -7.53
C VAL A 191 -28.99 -0.30 -8.58
N LEU A 192 -29.92 -0.23 -9.53
CA LEU A 192 -30.04 -1.22 -10.61
C LEU A 192 -28.80 -1.24 -11.50
N GLU A 193 -28.19 -0.09 -11.74
CA GLU A 193 -26.98 0.00 -12.56
C GLU A 193 -25.79 -0.70 -11.89
N ARG A 194 -25.62 -0.52 -10.57
CA ARG A 194 -24.62 -1.25 -9.78
C ARG A 194 -24.91 -2.76 -9.70
N ALA A 195 -26.18 -3.16 -9.71
CA ALA A 195 -26.54 -4.58 -9.76
C ALA A 195 -26.11 -5.23 -11.09
N LYS A 196 -26.37 -4.57 -12.23
CA LYS A 196 -25.90 -5.03 -13.56
C LYS A 196 -24.37 -5.13 -13.63
N LEU A 197 -23.66 -4.13 -13.11
CA LEU A 197 -22.19 -4.13 -13.07
C LEU A 197 -21.63 -5.27 -12.20
N ARG A 198 -22.30 -5.57 -11.09
CA ARG A 198 -21.96 -6.71 -10.23
C ARG A 198 -22.17 -8.03 -10.97
N GLU A 199 -23.30 -8.20 -11.65
CA GLU A 199 -23.61 -9.37 -12.48
C GLU A 199 -22.53 -9.61 -13.54
N LEU A 200 -22.14 -8.56 -14.28
CA LEU A 200 -21.08 -8.66 -15.29
C LEU A 200 -19.72 -9.04 -14.70
N ALA A 201 -19.36 -8.47 -13.54
CA ALA A 201 -18.10 -8.78 -12.87
C ALA A 201 -18.05 -10.22 -12.34
N GLU A 202 -19.15 -10.71 -11.75
CA GLU A 202 -19.28 -12.10 -11.28
C GLU A 202 -19.41 -13.09 -12.42
N GLY A 203 -19.93 -12.65 -13.57
CA GLY A 203 -19.96 -13.44 -14.81
C GLY A 203 -18.57 -13.85 -15.27
N TRP A 204 -17.52 -13.08 -14.98
CA TRP A 204 -16.15 -13.44 -15.40
C TRP A 204 -15.76 -14.84 -14.91
N PRO A 205 -15.71 -15.10 -13.60
CA PRO A 205 -15.36 -16.42 -13.10
C PRO A 205 -16.45 -17.45 -13.36
N CYS A 206 -17.73 -17.08 -13.25
CA CYS A 206 -18.83 -18.02 -13.45
C CYS A 206 -18.86 -18.61 -14.87
N TYR A 207 -18.65 -17.79 -15.90
CA TYR A 207 -18.70 -18.25 -17.28
C TYR A 207 -17.36 -18.83 -17.76
N ARG A 208 -16.24 -18.17 -17.46
CA ARG A 208 -14.92 -18.63 -17.94
C ARG A 208 -14.55 -19.98 -17.36
N ASP A 209 -14.73 -20.16 -16.05
CA ASP A 209 -14.31 -21.40 -15.38
C ASP A 209 -15.22 -22.58 -15.79
N ALA A 210 -16.47 -22.31 -16.19
CA ALA A 210 -17.42 -23.29 -16.72
C ALA A 210 -17.39 -23.44 -18.26
N CYS A 211 -16.49 -22.74 -18.95
CA CYS A 211 -16.40 -22.73 -20.42
C CYS A 211 -17.68 -22.24 -21.15
N GLU A 212 -18.50 -21.39 -20.52
CA GLU A 212 -19.67 -20.74 -21.14
C GLU A 212 -19.23 -19.54 -21.99
N TRP A 213 -18.59 -19.80 -23.13
CA TRP A 213 -17.85 -18.79 -23.87
C TRP A 213 -18.71 -17.65 -24.44
N GLU A 214 -19.94 -17.93 -24.87
CA GLU A 214 -20.87 -16.91 -25.38
C GLU A 214 -21.29 -15.95 -24.26
N ASN A 215 -21.60 -16.48 -23.07
CA ASN A 215 -21.90 -15.69 -21.89
C ASN A 215 -20.67 -14.89 -21.42
N PHE A 216 -19.48 -15.49 -21.48
CA PHE A 216 -18.24 -14.79 -21.15
C PHE A 216 -17.95 -13.62 -22.11
N GLU A 217 -18.17 -13.79 -23.42
CA GLU A 217 -18.03 -12.71 -24.40
C GLU A 217 -18.98 -11.55 -24.13
N SER A 218 -20.20 -11.83 -23.64
CA SER A 218 -21.22 -10.81 -23.36
C SER A 218 -20.79 -9.76 -22.32
N ILE A 219 -19.74 -10.03 -21.53
CA ILE A 219 -19.19 -9.11 -20.53
C ILE A 219 -18.52 -7.89 -21.17
N PHE A 220 -18.03 -8.04 -22.41
CA PHE A 220 -17.14 -7.05 -23.05
C PHE A 220 -17.88 -6.17 -24.05
N HIS A 221 -17.43 -4.92 -24.18
CA HIS A 221 -17.69 -4.18 -25.41
C HIS A 221 -16.63 -4.52 -26.48
N PRO A 222 -16.95 -4.38 -27.78
CA PRO A 222 -15.96 -4.47 -28.84
C PRO A 222 -14.74 -3.57 -28.59
N GLY A 223 -13.54 -4.08 -28.87
CA GLY A 223 -12.28 -3.37 -28.64
C GLY A 223 -11.78 -3.39 -27.19
N ALA A 224 -12.37 -4.20 -26.31
CA ALA A 224 -11.91 -4.35 -24.94
C ALA A 224 -10.52 -5.01 -24.85
N TYR A 225 -9.79 -4.69 -23.78
CA TYR A 225 -8.48 -5.28 -23.47
C TYR A 225 -8.46 -5.96 -22.10
N VAL A 226 -7.75 -7.09 -22.03
CA VAL A 226 -7.51 -7.86 -20.80
C VAL A 226 -6.02 -7.81 -20.45
N TYR A 227 -5.73 -7.77 -19.16
CA TYR A 227 -4.36 -7.75 -18.61
C TYR A 227 -4.19 -8.88 -17.59
N THR A 228 -3.42 -9.91 -17.92
CA THR A 228 -3.06 -11.00 -16.98
C THR A 228 -1.55 -11.22 -16.90
N THR A 229 -1.10 -12.00 -15.92
CA THR A 229 0.32 -12.34 -15.74
C THR A 229 0.91 -13.01 -16.97
N TRP A 230 0.17 -13.91 -17.63
CA TRP A 230 0.66 -14.72 -18.74
C TRP A 230 0.33 -14.14 -20.12
N SER A 231 -0.70 -13.29 -20.25
CA SER A 231 -1.06 -12.68 -21.53
C SER A 231 -0.49 -11.27 -21.73
N GLY A 232 -0.22 -10.54 -20.64
CA GLY A 232 -0.08 -9.09 -20.70
C GLY A 232 -1.32 -8.42 -21.28
N ARG A 233 -1.13 -7.27 -21.93
CA ARG A 233 -2.21 -6.52 -22.59
C ARG A 233 -2.55 -7.18 -23.92
N VAL A 234 -3.73 -7.77 -24.02
CA VAL A 234 -4.25 -8.36 -25.27
C VAL A 234 -5.70 -7.96 -25.51
N PRO A 235 -6.15 -7.92 -26.78
CA PRO A 235 -7.58 -7.86 -27.10
C PRO A 235 -8.36 -8.98 -26.41
N TYR A 236 -9.61 -8.71 -26.03
CA TYR A 236 -10.43 -9.68 -25.28
C TYR A 236 -10.67 -10.98 -26.06
N LEU A 237 -10.78 -10.91 -27.40
CA LEU A 237 -10.93 -12.09 -28.26
C LEU A 237 -9.68 -12.99 -28.24
N ASP A 238 -8.49 -12.40 -28.23
CA ASP A 238 -7.23 -13.15 -28.13
C ASP A 238 -7.10 -13.81 -26.76
N PHE A 239 -7.50 -13.09 -25.69
CA PHE A 239 -7.56 -13.65 -24.34
C PHE A 239 -8.54 -14.83 -24.25
N MET A 240 -9.71 -14.73 -24.91
CA MET A 240 -10.69 -15.80 -24.97
C MET A 240 -10.16 -17.01 -25.75
N ALA A 241 -9.54 -16.79 -26.90
CA ALA A 241 -8.93 -17.86 -27.70
C ALA A 241 -7.86 -18.61 -26.91
N ALA A 242 -6.99 -17.88 -26.21
CA ALA A 242 -5.97 -18.47 -25.34
C ALA A 242 -6.59 -19.20 -24.13
N SER A 243 -7.67 -18.67 -23.55
CA SER A 243 -8.39 -19.34 -22.45
C SER A 243 -9.02 -20.66 -22.91
N LYS A 244 -9.70 -20.67 -24.08
CA LYS A 244 -10.25 -21.89 -24.70
C LYS A 244 -9.16 -22.93 -24.92
N ALA A 245 -8.07 -22.55 -25.58
CA ALA A 245 -6.95 -23.45 -25.84
C ALA A 245 -6.28 -23.97 -24.55
N GLY A 246 -6.26 -23.17 -23.48
CA GLY A 246 -5.79 -23.59 -22.16
C GLY A 246 -6.70 -24.65 -21.55
N MET A 247 -8.02 -24.42 -21.54
CA MET A 247 -9.00 -25.38 -21.03
C MET A 247 -8.98 -26.70 -21.83
N ASP A 248 -8.89 -26.63 -23.16
CA ASP A 248 -8.78 -27.82 -24.04
C ASP A 248 -7.51 -28.65 -23.77
N LYS A 249 -6.45 -28.00 -23.28
CA LYS A 249 -5.19 -28.66 -22.85
C LYS A 249 -5.23 -29.14 -21.41
N GLY A 250 -6.37 -29.01 -20.72
CA GLY A 250 -6.55 -29.49 -19.34
C GLY A 250 -6.11 -28.50 -18.26
N ALA A 251 -5.97 -27.20 -18.57
CA ALA A 251 -5.74 -26.20 -17.53
C ALA A 251 -6.92 -26.22 -16.54
N PHE A 252 -6.63 -26.42 -15.26
CA PHE A 252 -7.65 -26.50 -14.23
C PHE A 252 -7.55 -25.28 -13.32
N ILE A 253 -8.36 -24.27 -13.60
CA ILE A 253 -8.39 -22.98 -12.91
C ILE A 253 -9.79 -22.66 -12.43
N MET A 254 -9.89 -22.15 -11.21
CA MET A 254 -11.14 -21.70 -10.61
C MET A 254 -10.93 -20.39 -9.86
N HIS A 255 -12.00 -19.61 -9.76
CA HIS A 255 -12.02 -18.34 -9.04
C HIS A 255 -13.13 -18.35 -7.99
N ARG A 256 -12.78 -17.99 -6.76
CA ARG A 256 -13.75 -17.77 -5.67
C ARG A 256 -13.97 -16.28 -5.48
N CYS A 257 -15.20 -15.81 -5.64
CA CYS A 257 -15.57 -14.41 -5.37
C CYS A 257 -15.86 -14.18 -3.89
N HIS A 258 -15.30 -13.12 -3.32
CA HIS A 258 -15.44 -12.77 -1.90
C HIS A 258 -16.30 -11.54 -1.66
N GLY A 259 -16.25 -10.56 -2.57
CA GLY A 259 -16.94 -9.29 -2.39
C GLY A 259 -16.63 -8.32 -3.51
N ILE A 260 -17.56 -7.39 -3.73
CA ILE A 260 -17.54 -6.48 -4.87
C ILE A 260 -17.83 -5.06 -4.41
N THR A 261 -17.13 -4.10 -4.99
CA THR A 261 -17.43 -2.67 -4.86
C THR A 261 -17.52 -2.05 -6.24
N THR A 262 -18.37 -1.04 -6.40
CA THR A 262 -18.52 -0.30 -7.65
C THR A 262 -18.50 1.19 -7.38
N ASP A 263 -17.59 1.88 -8.05
CA ASP A 263 -17.54 3.33 -8.18
C ASP A 263 -18.23 3.68 -9.51
N ILE A 264 -19.32 4.45 -9.50
CA ILE A 264 -20.11 4.77 -10.69
C ILE A 264 -20.29 6.29 -10.85
N THR A 265 -20.26 6.80 -12.08
CA THR A 265 -20.50 8.23 -12.32
C THR A 265 -21.97 8.60 -12.06
N PRO A 266 -22.28 9.85 -11.65
CA PRO A 266 -23.65 10.26 -11.31
C PRO A 266 -24.67 10.10 -12.46
N ASP A 267 -24.20 10.19 -13.70
CA ASP A 267 -24.99 10.02 -14.93
C ASP A 267 -25.10 8.55 -15.40
N ALA A 268 -24.50 7.61 -14.66
CA ALA A 268 -24.45 6.19 -15.00
C ALA A 268 -23.85 5.88 -16.39
N SER A 269 -22.86 6.67 -16.84
CA SER A 269 -22.17 6.44 -18.12
C SER A 269 -20.89 5.61 -17.97
N ARG A 270 -20.17 5.73 -16.85
CA ARG A 270 -18.93 4.99 -16.57
C ARG A 270 -18.93 4.41 -15.16
N ALA A 271 -18.26 3.28 -15.02
CA ALA A 271 -18.06 2.65 -13.72
C ALA A 271 -16.71 1.95 -13.63
N VAL A 272 -16.21 1.81 -12.41
CA VAL A 272 -15.11 0.90 -12.05
C VAL A 272 -15.63 -0.07 -11.00
N THR A 273 -15.64 -1.35 -11.34
CA THR A 273 -16.05 -2.42 -10.43
C THR A 273 -14.81 -3.20 -10.00
N LYS A 274 -14.63 -3.33 -8.68
CA LYS A 274 -13.52 -4.06 -8.08
C LYS A 274 -14.09 -5.31 -7.43
N MET A 275 -13.64 -6.48 -7.87
CA MET A 275 -14.09 -7.77 -7.33
C MET A 275 -12.91 -8.46 -6.66
N LYS A 276 -13.03 -8.71 -5.35
CA LYS A 276 -12.06 -9.50 -4.61
C LYS A 276 -12.28 -10.98 -4.93
N ALA A 277 -11.22 -11.66 -5.33
CA ALA A 277 -11.27 -13.07 -5.69
C ALA A 277 -10.02 -13.82 -5.23
N THR A 278 -10.12 -15.14 -5.09
CA THR A 278 -8.96 -16.02 -5.00
C THR A 278 -8.92 -16.86 -6.27
N ILE A 279 -7.82 -16.79 -7.01
CA ILE A 279 -7.53 -17.68 -8.14
C ILE A 279 -6.91 -18.94 -7.57
N THR A 280 -7.45 -20.10 -7.90
CA THR A 280 -6.85 -21.40 -7.60
C THR A 280 -6.59 -22.08 -8.94
N GLN A 281 -5.31 -22.35 -9.24
CA GLN A 281 -4.94 -23.14 -10.41
C GLN A 281 -4.21 -24.39 -9.94
N ARG A 282 -4.66 -25.55 -10.43
CA ARG A 282 -4.06 -26.85 -10.13
C ARG A 282 -2.96 -27.16 -11.12
N PHE A 283 -1.85 -27.67 -10.60
CA PHE A 283 -0.68 -28.09 -11.35
C PHE A 283 -0.20 -29.46 -10.88
N THR A 284 0.59 -30.13 -11.73
CA THR A 284 1.33 -31.34 -11.37
C THR A 284 2.82 -31.06 -11.47
N ILE A 285 3.55 -31.20 -10.37
CA ILE A 285 5.00 -31.03 -10.29
C ILE A 285 5.57 -32.31 -9.70
N ASP A 286 6.57 -32.92 -10.36
CA ASP A 286 7.14 -34.21 -9.94
C ASP A 286 6.09 -35.33 -9.72
N GLY A 287 5.00 -35.31 -10.50
CA GLY A 287 3.87 -36.24 -10.35
C GLY A 287 2.95 -35.96 -9.16
N ILE A 288 3.16 -34.87 -8.41
CA ILE A 288 2.38 -34.47 -7.24
C ILE A 288 1.46 -33.30 -7.62
N GLU A 289 0.18 -33.41 -7.26
CA GLU A 289 -0.79 -32.32 -7.46
C GLU A 289 -0.63 -31.23 -6.40
N VAL A 290 -0.56 -29.99 -6.86
CA VAL A 290 -0.51 -28.79 -6.03
C VAL A 290 -1.49 -27.74 -6.55
N ASP A 291 -2.07 -26.99 -5.62
CA ASP A 291 -2.92 -25.83 -5.91
C ASP A 291 -2.13 -24.55 -5.59
N ALA A 292 -1.91 -23.72 -6.62
CA ALA A 292 -1.44 -22.35 -6.43
C ALA A 292 -2.66 -21.45 -6.18
N GLU A 293 -2.76 -20.89 -4.97
CA GLU A 293 -3.85 -19.98 -4.59
C GLU A 293 -3.34 -18.54 -4.49
N ALA A 294 -3.84 -17.66 -5.36
CA ALA A 294 -3.50 -16.25 -5.38
C ALA A 294 -4.71 -15.39 -4.98
N ASP A 295 -4.59 -14.65 -3.87
CA ASP A 295 -5.56 -13.62 -3.50
C ASP A 295 -5.34 -12.39 -4.39
N CYS A 296 -6.40 -11.96 -5.04
CA CYS A 296 -6.35 -10.90 -6.04
C CYS A 296 -7.60 -10.01 -5.99
N ARG A 297 -7.53 -8.91 -6.74
CA ARG A 297 -8.69 -8.05 -7.01
C ARG A 297 -8.76 -7.78 -8.50
N PHE A 298 -9.86 -8.18 -9.11
CA PHE A 298 -10.22 -7.79 -10.46
C PHE A 298 -10.65 -6.32 -10.44
N CYS A 299 -10.36 -5.60 -11.52
CA CYS A 299 -10.68 -4.20 -11.73
C CYS A 299 -11.25 -4.05 -13.15
N PHE A 300 -12.56 -3.94 -13.23
CA PHE A 300 -13.30 -3.80 -14.48
C PHE A 300 -13.60 -2.33 -14.73
N PHE A 301 -13.26 -1.86 -15.92
CA PHE A 301 -13.56 -0.51 -16.40
C PHE A 301 -14.76 -0.62 -17.35
N PHE A 302 -15.92 -0.26 -16.85
CA PHE A 302 -17.19 -0.41 -17.54
C PHE A 302 -17.64 0.92 -18.15
N GLU A 303 -18.21 0.82 -19.35
CA GLU A 303 -18.86 1.93 -20.06
C GLU A 303 -20.27 1.50 -20.46
N LYS A 304 -21.21 2.45 -20.39
CA LYS A 304 -22.58 2.26 -20.87
C LYS A 304 -22.71 2.86 -22.27
N VAL A 305 -22.98 2.02 -23.26
CA VAL A 305 -23.17 2.41 -24.67
C VAL A 305 -24.55 1.92 -25.09
N ASP A 306 -25.38 2.82 -25.63
CA ASP A 306 -26.75 2.51 -26.07
C ASP A 306 -27.58 1.77 -25.01
N GLY A 307 -27.44 2.18 -23.75
CA GLY A 307 -28.17 1.59 -22.62
C GLY A 307 -27.56 0.30 -22.05
N ARG A 308 -26.49 -0.24 -22.65
CA ARG A 308 -25.86 -1.51 -22.26
C ARG A 308 -24.46 -1.30 -21.68
N TRP A 309 -24.21 -1.92 -20.52
CA TRP A 309 -22.88 -1.98 -19.92
C TRP A 309 -22.00 -3.03 -20.60
N GLY A 310 -20.71 -2.75 -20.64
CA GLY A 310 -19.70 -3.71 -21.10
C GLY A 310 -18.30 -3.24 -20.70
N ALA A 311 -17.41 -4.19 -20.45
CA ALA A 311 -16.05 -3.91 -20.04
C ALA A 311 -15.25 -3.36 -21.23
N ARG A 312 -14.47 -2.30 -21.00
CA ARG A 312 -13.43 -1.80 -21.91
C ARG A 312 -12.04 -2.27 -21.51
N PHE A 313 -11.81 -2.38 -20.21
CA PHE A 313 -10.57 -2.91 -19.65
C PHE A 313 -10.85 -3.84 -18.49
N VAL A 314 -10.12 -4.94 -18.42
CA VAL A 314 -10.08 -5.83 -17.24
C VAL A 314 -8.65 -5.96 -16.75
N ARG A 315 -8.41 -5.52 -15.51
CA ARG A 315 -7.09 -5.46 -14.87
C ARG A 315 -7.14 -6.15 -13.51
N HIS A 316 -5.98 -6.40 -12.92
CA HIS A 316 -5.87 -7.17 -11.68
C HIS A 316 -4.82 -6.57 -10.74
N TRP A 317 -5.09 -6.65 -9.44
CA TRP A 317 -4.06 -6.63 -8.40
C TRP A 317 -3.82 -8.05 -7.91
N TYR A 318 -2.55 -8.45 -7.76
CA TYR A 318 -2.12 -9.70 -7.15
C TYR A 318 -1.51 -9.41 -5.79
N GLU A 319 -2.15 -9.88 -4.73
CA GLU A 319 -1.89 -9.34 -3.39
C GLU A 319 -0.97 -10.22 -2.56
N LYS A 320 -1.19 -11.53 -2.62
CA LYS A 320 -0.38 -12.57 -1.99
C LYS A 320 -0.79 -13.91 -2.58
N ASP A 321 0.10 -14.88 -2.53
CA ASP A 321 -0.23 -16.24 -2.90
C ASP A 321 0.41 -17.27 -1.98
N LYS A 322 0.06 -18.53 -2.22
CA LYS A 322 0.62 -19.70 -1.55
C LYS A 322 0.53 -20.91 -2.48
N LEU A 323 1.40 -21.88 -2.25
CA LEU A 323 1.35 -23.19 -2.90
C LEU A 323 0.96 -24.23 -1.87
N LEU A 324 -0.07 -25.02 -2.16
CA LEU A 324 -0.58 -26.05 -1.27
C LEU A 324 -0.52 -27.41 -1.98
N PRO A 325 -0.01 -28.46 -1.34
CA PRO A 325 -0.22 -29.80 -1.86
C PRO A 325 -1.68 -30.19 -1.72
N VAL A 326 -2.24 -30.83 -2.75
CA VAL A 326 -3.62 -31.32 -2.71
C VAL A 326 -3.74 -32.44 -1.67
N ILE A 327 -2.71 -33.28 -1.55
CA ILE A 327 -2.59 -34.30 -0.52
C ILE A 327 -1.60 -33.81 0.55
N PRO A 328 -2.02 -33.56 1.81
CA PRO A 328 -1.22 -32.87 2.84
C PRO A 328 0.16 -33.46 3.23
N ASN A 329 0.57 -34.60 2.67
CA ASN A 329 1.86 -35.26 2.90
C ASN A 329 2.67 -35.53 1.63
N GLN A 330 2.23 -35.04 0.47
CA GLN A 330 2.95 -35.17 -0.79
C GLN A 330 3.42 -33.78 -1.24
N PHE A 331 4.72 -33.54 -1.19
CA PHE A 331 5.31 -32.25 -1.52
C PHE A 331 6.28 -32.41 -2.70
N PRO A 332 6.14 -31.61 -3.76
CA PRO A 332 7.14 -31.58 -4.83
C PRO A 332 8.44 -30.91 -4.36
N ASN A 333 9.54 -31.13 -5.08
CA ASN A 333 10.78 -30.41 -4.82
C ASN A 333 10.71 -29.03 -5.49
N ILE A 334 10.66 -27.96 -4.68
CA ILE A 334 10.55 -26.59 -5.18
C ILE A 334 11.91 -25.92 -5.19
N ASP A 335 12.30 -25.35 -6.35
CA ASP A 335 13.42 -24.42 -6.44
C ASP A 335 13.04 -23.08 -5.82
N VAL A 336 13.36 -22.94 -4.53
CA VAL A 336 13.08 -21.74 -3.72
C VAL A 336 13.82 -20.51 -4.25
N GLN A 337 15.00 -20.67 -4.86
CA GLN A 337 15.74 -19.54 -5.41
C GLN A 337 15.02 -18.96 -6.62
N THR A 338 14.58 -19.82 -7.54
CA THR A 338 13.78 -19.40 -8.71
C THR A 338 12.44 -18.84 -8.29
N LEU A 339 11.73 -19.49 -7.34
CA LEU A 339 10.47 -19.02 -6.78
C LEU A 339 10.58 -17.59 -6.21
N ASN A 340 11.62 -17.32 -5.41
CA ASN A 340 11.85 -16.00 -4.80
C ASN A 340 12.32 -14.93 -5.81
N SER A 341 12.57 -15.29 -7.07
CA SER A 341 12.86 -14.33 -8.14
C SER A 341 11.60 -13.69 -8.74
N TYR A 342 10.41 -14.25 -8.45
CA TYR A 342 9.13 -13.71 -8.89
C TYR A 342 8.55 -12.72 -7.86
N PRO A 343 7.62 -11.83 -8.28
CA PRO A 343 7.01 -10.88 -7.37
C PRO A 343 6.18 -11.53 -6.26
N GLU A 344 6.33 -11.03 -5.03
CA GLU A 344 5.73 -11.60 -3.81
C GLU A 344 4.20 -11.83 -3.89
N GLY A 345 3.48 -10.99 -4.63
CA GLY A 345 2.02 -11.08 -4.74
C GLY A 345 1.49 -12.30 -5.50
N TYR A 346 2.33 -12.93 -6.32
CA TYR A 346 1.93 -14.03 -7.22
C TYR A 346 3.10 -14.97 -7.57
N LYS A 347 4.08 -15.10 -6.68
CA LYS A 347 5.31 -15.87 -6.95
C LYS A 347 5.06 -17.37 -7.14
N CYS A 348 4.19 -17.98 -6.34
CA CYS A 348 3.82 -19.38 -6.45
C CYS A 348 3.07 -19.64 -7.78
N LEU A 349 2.13 -18.77 -8.12
CA LEU A 349 1.38 -18.87 -9.37
C LEU A 349 2.31 -18.70 -10.58
N ALA A 350 3.17 -17.67 -10.57
CA ALA A 350 4.15 -17.41 -11.62
C ALA A 350 5.11 -18.60 -11.81
N TYR A 351 5.66 -19.12 -10.72
CA TYR A 351 6.55 -20.28 -10.73
C TYR A 351 5.90 -21.49 -11.39
N CYS A 352 4.67 -21.83 -10.99
CA CYS A 352 3.96 -22.97 -11.56
C CYS A 352 3.62 -22.75 -13.05
N GLN A 353 3.21 -21.53 -13.42
CA GLN A 353 2.89 -21.19 -14.81
C GLN A 353 4.13 -21.30 -15.72
N GLU A 354 5.27 -20.72 -15.35
CA GLU A 354 6.49 -20.84 -16.17
C GLU A 354 6.99 -22.29 -16.23
N LEU A 355 6.94 -23.02 -15.12
CA LEU A 355 7.40 -24.41 -15.04
C LEU A 355 6.58 -25.38 -15.89
N THR A 356 5.25 -25.21 -15.92
CA THR A 356 4.33 -26.20 -16.50
C THR A 356 3.71 -25.80 -17.83
N MET A 357 3.58 -24.50 -18.10
CA MET A 357 2.89 -23.99 -19.28
C MET A 357 3.84 -23.50 -20.38
N GLY A 358 5.15 -23.39 -20.10
CA GLY A 358 6.15 -22.91 -21.06
C GLY A 358 5.94 -21.45 -21.48
N VAL A 359 5.30 -20.65 -20.62
CA VAL A 359 5.05 -19.22 -20.82
C VAL A 359 6.08 -18.39 -20.06
N SER A 360 6.29 -17.15 -20.50
CA SER A 360 6.99 -16.15 -19.68
C SER A 360 5.96 -15.23 -19.04
N VAL A 361 6.00 -15.10 -17.72
CA VAL A 361 5.05 -14.30 -16.96
C VAL A 361 5.56 -12.87 -16.76
N LEU A 362 4.65 -11.90 -16.81
CA LEU A 362 4.93 -10.53 -16.45
C LEU A 362 5.26 -10.41 -14.97
N ARG A 363 6.35 -9.69 -14.66
CA ARG A 363 6.87 -9.48 -13.29
C ARG A 363 6.55 -8.09 -12.72
N ASP A 364 5.72 -7.30 -13.41
CA ASP A 364 5.34 -5.94 -13.03
C ASP A 364 3.82 -5.77 -12.86
N MET A 365 3.11 -6.84 -12.53
CA MET A 365 1.67 -6.75 -12.29
C MET A 365 1.38 -5.95 -11.02
N PRO A 366 0.26 -5.19 -10.97
CA PRO A 366 -0.12 -4.44 -9.78
C PRO A 366 -0.16 -5.34 -8.53
N GLY A 367 0.59 -4.96 -7.49
CA GLY A 367 0.75 -5.74 -6.26
C GLY A 367 -0.23 -5.37 -5.15
N HIS A 368 0.07 -5.79 -3.92
CA HIS A 368 -0.54 -5.22 -2.71
C HIS A 368 0.15 -3.92 -2.31
N ARG A 369 -0.52 -3.05 -1.54
CA ARG A 369 0.05 -1.79 -1.00
C ARG A 369 1.33 -2.00 -0.18
N ARG A 370 1.51 -3.18 0.42
CA ARG A 370 2.74 -3.55 1.15
C ARG A 370 3.96 -3.67 0.25
N HIS A 371 3.78 -3.77 -1.07
CA HIS A 371 4.86 -3.83 -2.04
C HIS A 371 5.37 -2.42 -2.43
N ALA A 372 5.09 -1.40 -1.61
CA ALA A 372 5.63 -0.06 -1.80
C ALA A 372 7.16 -0.08 -1.91
N GLY A 373 7.71 0.74 -2.81
CA GLY A 373 9.14 0.73 -3.15
C GLY A 373 9.55 -0.35 -4.17
N THR A 374 8.61 -1.14 -4.67
CA THR A 374 8.82 -2.07 -5.79
C THR A 374 8.01 -1.65 -7.01
N ILE A 375 8.37 -2.16 -8.19
CA ILE A 375 7.61 -1.93 -9.42
C ILE A 375 6.14 -2.37 -9.29
N CYS A 376 5.86 -3.46 -8.57
CA CYS A 376 4.49 -3.93 -8.34
C CYS A 376 3.70 -2.95 -7.46
N GLY A 377 4.36 -2.30 -6.49
CA GLY A 377 3.76 -1.23 -5.68
C GLY A 377 3.44 0.01 -6.50
N GLU A 378 4.35 0.44 -7.37
CA GLU A 378 4.11 1.56 -8.28
C GLU A 378 2.93 1.28 -9.23
N LYS A 379 2.84 0.04 -9.72
CA LYS A 379 1.75 -0.42 -10.60
C LYS A 379 0.42 -0.55 -9.86
N HIS A 380 0.45 -0.89 -8.56
CA HIS A 380 -0.72 -0.83 -7.69
C HIS A 380 -1.31 0.58 -7.67
N ASP A 381 -0.49 1.60 -7.42
CA ASP A 381 -0.94 2.99 -7.34
C ASP A 381 -1.35 3.55 -8.70
N LEU A 382 -0.63 3.19 -9.77
CA LEU A 382 -1.01 3.53 -11.14
C LEU A 382 -2.41 3.02 -11.49
N LEU A 383 -2.77 1.79 -11.09
CA LEU A 383 -4.10 1.25 -11.40
C LEU A 383 -5.22 2.03 -10.68
N TYR A 384 -4.99 2.55 -9.47
CA TYR A 384 -5.93 3.46 -8.83
C TYR A 384 -6.05 4.79 -9.57
N ARG A 385 -4.93 5.39 -10.01
CA ARG A 385 -4.96 6.63 -10.80
C ARG A 385 -5.74 6.47 -12.10
N LEU A 386 -5.53 5.36 -12.81
CA LEU A 386 -6.27 5.07 -14.04
C LEU A 386 -7.77 4.84 -13.77
N ALA A 387 -8.12 4.17 -12.68
CA ALA A 387 -9.52 4.03 -12.26
C ALA A 387 -10.18 5.40 -11.99
N LYS A 388 -9.44 6.32 -11.37
CA LYS A 388 -9.89 7.69 -11.18
C LYS A 388 -10.07 8.43 -12.51
N GLU A 389 -9.03 8.45 -13.35
CA GLU A 389 -9.03 9.11 -14.65
C GLU A 389 -10.21 8.64 -15.52
N TRP A 390 -10.45 7.33 -15.54
CA TRP A 390 -11.60 6.74 -16.23
C TRP A 390 -12.94 7.34 -15.79
N LEU A 391 -13.17 7.42 -14.48
CA LEU A 391 -14.39 7.96 -13.89
C LEU A 391 -14.51 9.48 -14.06
N ASP A 392 -13.39 10.18 -14.19
CA ASP A 392 -13.33 11.61 -14.45
C ASP A 392 -13.47 11.96 -15.95
N GLY A 393 -13.70 10.97 -16.83
CA GLY A 393 -13.92 11.21 -18.25
C GLY A 393 -12.65 11.22 -19.12
N LYS A 394 -11.47 10.96 -18.54
CA LYS A 394 -10.16 11.07 -19.21
C LYS A 394 -9.74 9.82 -19.97
#